data_AF-A0A7W2ABC8-F1
#
_entry.id   AF-A0A7W2ABC8-F1
#
_cell.length_a   1.000
_cell.length_b   1.000
_cell.length_c   1.000
_cell.angle_alpha   90.00
_cell.angle_beta   90.00
_cell.angle_gamma   90.00
#
_symmetry.space_group_name_H-M   'P 1'
#
loop_
_entity.id
_entity.type
_entity.pdbx_description
1 polymer ?
#
loop_
_entity_poly.entity_id
_entity_poly.type
_entity_poly.pdbx_seq_one_letter_code
_entity_poly.pdbx_strand_id
1 'polypeptide(L)' 'MDIYGYKEKDTNIDGLMKLRDIGISASPATLRAVAKFLIAAADELEDMGDDFGHLHLMDEWEGWSENVTDIQVINPKI' A
#
# COMPACT_ATOMS: atom_id res chain seq x y z
N MET A 1 3.80 -8.77 -10.54
CA MET A 1 3.29 -7.67 -9.72
C MET A 1 1.87 -7.40 -10.19
N ASP A 2 0.92 -7.58 -9.30
CA ASP A 2 -0.47 -7.23 -9.53
C ASP A 2 -0.80 -6.01 -8.66
N ILE A 3 -1.61 -5.09 -9.15
CA ILE A 3 -2.11 -3.95 -8.39
C ILE A 3 -3.59 -4.19 -8.15
N TYR A 4 -4.01 -4.02 -6.91
CA TYR A 4 -5.41 -4.17 -6.52
C TYR A 4 -5.91 -2.86 -5.92
N GLY A 5 -7.22 -2.64 -6.01
CA GLY A 5 -7.86 -1.52 -5.33
C GLY A 5 -9.28 -1.87 -4.93
N TYR A 6 -9.81 -1.11 -3.99
CA TYR A 6 -11.20 -1.18 -3.60
C TYR A 6 -12.02 -0.11 -4.32
N LYS A 7 -13.32 -0.34 -4.44
CA LYS A 7 -14.25 0.79 -4.58
C LYS A 7 -14.22 1.53 -3.26
N GLU A 8 -14.24 2.86 -3.27
CA GLU A 8 -14.09 3.74 -2.09
C GLU A 8 -14.93 3.34 -0.85
N LYS A 9 -16.06 2.64 -1.04
CA LYS A 9 -16.97 2.23 0.04
C LYS A 9 -16.85 0.77 0.46
N ASP A 10 -15.94 0.01 -0.15
CA ASP A 10 -15.72 -1.41 0.10
C ASP A 10 -14.39 -1.56 0.83
N THR A 11 -14.39 -2.11 2.03
CA THR A 11 -13.18 -2.31 2.84
C THR A 11 -12.88 -3.78 3.08
N ASN A 12 -13.66 -4.69 2.48
CA ASN A 12 -13.47 -6.12 2.65
C ASN A 12 -12.59 -6.66 1.53
N ILE A 13 -11.56 -7.45 1.86
CA ILE A 13 -10.56 -8.03 0.95
C ILE A 13 -11.14 -8.78 -0.25
N ASP A 14 -12.34 -9.35 -0.13
CA ASP A 14 -13.09 -9.97 -1.24
C ASP A 14 -13.49 -8.98 -2.35
N GLY A 15 -13.45 -7.66 -2.07
CA GLY A 15 -13.77 -6.56 -2.98
C GLY A 15 -12.58 -6.01 -3.77
N LEU A 16 -11.37 -6.57 -3.60
CA LEU A 16 -10.18 -6.14 -4.34
C LEU A 16 -10.32 -6.45 -5.84
N MET A 17 -10.45 -5.40 -6.65
CA MET A 17 -10.39 -5.53 -8.11
C MET A 17 -8.94 -5.40 -8.59
N LYS A 18 -8.54 -6.29 -9.50
CA LYS A 18 -7.25 -6.18 -10.18
C LYS A 18 -7.28 -4.97 -11.12
N LEU A 19 -6.37 -4.04 -10.90
CA LEU A 19 -6.22 -2.80 -11.66
C LEU A 19 -5.18 -2.96 -12.77
N ARG A 20 -5.39 -2.25 -13.89
CA ARG A 20 -4.39 -2.17 -14.97
C ARG A 20 -3.33 -1.11 -14.70
N ASP A 21 -3.76 0.02 -14.14
CA ASP A 21 -2.94 1.19 -13.82
C ASP A 21 -3.53 1.93 -12.62
N ILE A 22 -2.71 2.78 -12.01
CA ILE A 22 -3.12 3.74 -10.98
C ILE A 22 -2.49 5.10 -11.29
N GLY A 23 -3.19 6.18 -10.93
CA GLY A 23 -2.66 7.53 -10.96
C GLY A 23 -2.42 8.04 -9.55
N ILE A 24 -1.25 8.63 -9.28
CA ILE A 24 -0.93 9.28 -8.01
C ILE A 24 -0.85 10.79 -8.25
N SER A 25 -1.82 11.53 -7.72
CA SER A 25 -1.84 13.00 -7.73
C SER A 25 -1.51 13.51 -6.33
N ALA A 26 -0.25 13.85 -6.09
CA ALA A 26 0.23 14.21 -4.76
C ALA A 26 1.37 15.22 -4.79
N SER A 27 1.66 15.82 -3.63
CA SER A 27 2.80 16.73 -3.48
C SER A 27 4.14 15.97 -3.55
N PRO A 28 5.27 16.63 -3.87
CA PRO A 28 6.59 15.99 -3.81
C PRO A 28 6.95 15.43 -2.43
N ALA A 29 6.47 16.04 -1.34
CA ALA A 29 6.69 15.53 0.01
C ALA A 29 5.95 14.21 0.24
N THR A 30 4.68 14.15 -0.17
CA THR A 30 3.85 12.95 -0.11
C THR A 30 4.44 11.82 -0.96
N LEU A 31 4.89 12.12 -2.18
CA LEU A 31 5.52 11.12 -3.06
C LEU A 31 6.78 10.51 -2.42
N ARG A 32 7.60 11.32 -1.73
CA ARG A 32 8.77 10.82 -1.01
C ARG A 32 8.39 9.97 0.20
N ALA A 33 7.32 10.33 0.92
CA ALA A 33 6.82 9.52 2.03
C ALA A 33 6.36 8.13 1.56
N VAL A 34 5.57 8.10 0.47
CA VAL A 34 5.15 6.83 -0.17
C VAL A 34 6.36 6.02 -0.63
N ALA A 35 7.35 6.65 -1.26
CA ALA A 35 8.56 5.95 -1.68
C ALA A 35 9.33 5.35 -0.49
N LYS A 36 9.44 6.09 0.63
CA LYS A 36 10.10 5.60 1.85
C LYS A 36 9.35 4.38 2.43
N PHE A 37 8.03 4.45 2.47
CA PHE A 37 7.19 3.33 2.88
C PHE A 37 7.41 2.09 2.01
N LEU A 38 7.41 2.25 0.68
CA LEU A 38 7.62 1.12 -0.25
C LEU A 38 9.01 0.49 -0.11
N ILE A 39 10.04 1.28 0.19
CA ILE A 39 11.38 0.76 0.47
C ILE A 39 11.38 -0.09 1.74
N ALA A 40 10.85 0.45 2.85
CA ALA A 40 10.80 -0.28 4.11
C ALA A 40 9.97 -1.58 4.00
N ALA A 41 8.84 -1.53 3.29
CA ALA A 41 8.01 -2.71 3.07
C ALA A 41 8.70 -3.76 2.19
N ALA A 42 9.58 -3.36 1.26
CA ALA A 42 10.38 -4.30 0.48
C ALA A 42 11.44 -5.00 1.35
N ASP A 43 12.09 -4.27 2.24
CA ASP A 43 13.06 -4.82 3.20
C ASP A 43 12.36 -5.83 4.14
N GLU A 44 11.22 -5.48 4.73
CA GLU A 44 10.44 -6.38 5.59
C GLU A 44 9.91 -7.61 4.84
N LEU A 45 9.49 -7.46 3.59
CA LEU A 45 9.04 -8.59 2.76
C LEU A 45 10.19 -9.57 2.46
N GLU A 46 11.42 -9.08 2.28
CA GLU A 46 12.61 -9.92 2.11
C GLU A 46 12.96 -10.64 3.41
N ASP A 47 12.90 -9.95 4.55
CA ASP A 47 13.26 -10.49 5.86
C ASP A 47 12.25 -11.53 6.37
N MET A 48 10.94 -11.29 6.23
CA MET A 48 9.88 -12.16 6.75
C MET A 48 9.49 -13.28 5.77
N GLY A 49 9.69 -13.10 4.46
CA GLY A 49 9.37 -14.11 3.45
C GLY A 49 7.90 -14.56 3.47
N ASP A 50 7.64 -15.83 3.81
CA ASP A 50 6.29 -16.40 3.81
C ASP A 50 5.42 -15.90 4.98
N ASP A 51 6.03 -15.39 6.05
CA ASP A 51 5.33 -14.87 7.22
C ASP A 51 4.89 -13.40 7.06
N PHE A 52 5.34 -12.72 5.99
CA PHE A 52 4.88 -11.37 5.68
C PHE A 52 3.40 -11.41 5.28
N GLY A 53 2.54 -10.70 6.00
CA GLY A 53 1.13 -10.55 5.64
C GLY A 53 0.93 -9.36 4.69
N HIS A 54 0.78 -8.19 5.30
CA HIS A 54 0.66 -6.92 4.60
C HIS A 54 1.08 -5.77 5.53
N LEU A 55 1.43 -4.63 4.94
CA LEU A 55 1.71 -3.37 5.64
C LEU A 55 0.84 -2.26 5.07
N HIS A 56 0.41 -1.34 5.93
CA HIS A 56 -0.37 -0.17 5.57
C HIS A 56 0.46 1.11 5.67
N LEU A 57 0.33 2.01 4.69
CA LEU A 57 0.98 3.32 4.71
C LEU A 57 0.50 4.16 5.90
N MET A 58 -0.79 4.05 6.27
CA MET A 58 -1.36 4.79 7.39
C MET A 58 -0.71 4.48 8.74
N ASP A 59 -0.15 3.28 8.91
CA ASP A 59 0.54 2.88 10.13
C ASP A 59 1.99 3.40 10.17
N GLU A 60 2.62 3.54 9.00
CA GLU A 60 4.05 3.84 8.86
C GLU A 60 4.36 5.33 8.62
N TRP A 61 3.37 6.14 8.25
CA TRP A 61 3.57 7.55 7.94
C TRP A 61 2.81 8.47 8.90
N GLU A 62 3.55 9.13 9.81
CA GLU A 62 2.99 10.12 10.76
C GLU A 62 2.18 11.26 10.09
N GLY A 63 2.47 11.58 8.83
CA GLY A 63 1.77 12.62 8.07
C GLY A 63 0.47 12.16 7.40
N TRP A 64 0.08 10.91 7.61
CA TRP A 64 -1.17 10.37 7.08
C TRP A 64 -2.39 11.01 7.76
N SER A 65 -3.51 11.08 7.04
CA SER A 65 -4.80 11.54 7.56
C SER A 65 -5.94 10.88 6.78
N GLU A 66 -7.16 10.93 7.29
CA GLU A 66 -8.35 10.33 6.64
C GLU A 66 -8.61 10.80 5.20
N ASN A 67 -8.02 11.92 4.78
CA ASN A 67 -8.14 12.43 3.41
C ASN A 67 -7.07 11.88 2.45
N VAL A 68 -6.17 11.03 2.93
CA VAL A 68 -5.11 10.39 2.14
C VAL A 68 -5.54 8.96 1.88
N THR A 69 -5.64 8.58 0.61
CA THR A 69 -5.84 7.17 0.24
C THR A 69 -4.71 6.33 0.81
N ASP A 70 -5.08 5.31 1.58
CA ASP A 70 -4.12 4.37 2.13
C ASP A 70 -3.54 3.46 1.03
N ILE A 71 -2.29 3.01 1.23
CA ILE A 71 -1.57 2.14 0.31
C ILE A 71 -1.12 0.92 1.10
N GLN A 72 -1.43 -0.26 0.58
CA GLN A 72 -1.04 -1.51 1.19
C GLN A 72 0.02 -2.22 0.34
N VAL A 73 1.03 -2.79 1.00
CA VAL A 73 1.93 -3.78 0.40
C VAL A 73 1.52 -5.13 0.94
N ILE A 74 1.16 -6.05 0.05
CA ILE A 74 0.66 -7.40 0.39
C ILE A 74 1.65 -8.42 -0.17
N ASN A 75 1.90 -9.50 0.58
CA ASN A 75 2.74 -10.58 0.09
C ASN A 75 2.16 -11.19 -1.19
N PRO A 76 2.94 -11.32 -2.28
CA PRO A 76 2.43 -11.90 -3.53
C PRO A 76 2.08 -13.40 -3.44
N LYS A 77 2.39 -14.08 -2.32
CA LYS A 77 2.09 -15.50 -2.10
C LYS A 77 0.75 -15.76 -1.39
N ILE A 78 0.08 -14.71 -0.89
CA ILE A 78 -1.20 -14.79 -0.18
C ILE A 78 -2.37 -14.63 -1.15
#